data_AF-A0A0W8DI43-F1
#
_entry.id   AF-A0A0W8DI43-F1
#
_cell.length_a   1.000
_cell.length_b   1.000
_cell.length_c   1.000
_cell.angle_alpha   90.00
_cell.angle_beta   90.00
_cell.angle_gamma   90.00
#
_symmetry.space_group_name_H-M   'P 1'
#
loop_
_entity.id
_entity.type
_entity.pdbx_description
1 polymer ?
#
loop_
_entity_poly.entity_id
_entity_poly.type
_entity_poly.pdbx_seq_one_letter_code
_entity_poly.pdbx_strand_id
1 'polypeptide(L)'
;MLELKTLELAADAGISSESFSASYSWRRRFMRRHKLSVRARTRQGQTTPEDAVAARTKFRGEVRAAIVEHNIIQVFNADRTDWHGNKRAPFLVLKAGVSRHRHVQEENDSKRHGFGVRL
;
A
#
# COMPACT_ATOMS: atom_id res chain seq x y z
N MET A 1 -23.47 -5.07 -2.26
CA MET A 1 -22.90 -4.77 -0.93
C MET A 1 -23.97 -4.24 0.03
N LEU A 2 -24.49 -3.02 -0.15
CA LEU A 2 -25.42 -2.41 0.83
C LEU A 2 -26.66 -3.26 1.10
N GLU A 3 -27.28 -3.82 0.06
CA GLU A 3 -28.44 -4.72 0.17
C GLU A 3 -28.17 -5.93 1.07
N LEU A 4 -27.17 -6.75 0.70
CA LEU A 4 -26.79 -7.96 1.44
C LEU A 4 -26.45 -7.64 2.90
N LYS A 5 -25.61 -6.62 3.14
CA LYS A 5 -25.22 -6.22 4.49
C LYS A 5 -26.39 -5.73 5.33
N THR A 6 -27.36 -5.07 4.73
CA THR A 6 -28.54 -4.59 5.47
C THR A 6 -29.48 -5.74 5.80
N LEU A 7 -29.61 -6.73 4.91
CA LEU A 7 -30.42 -7.93 5.18
C LEU A 7 -29.79 -8.80 6.28
N GLU A 8 -28.46 -8.96 6.26
CA GLU A 8 -27.71 -9.62 7.37
C GLU A 8 -28.00 -8.92 8.71
N LEU A 9 -27.82 -7.59 8.78
CA LEU A 9 -28.06 -6.83 10.00
C LEU A 9 -29.54 -6.84 10.43
N ALA A 10 -30.47 -6.88 9.48
CA ALA A 10 -31.89 -7.00 9.79
C ALA A 10 -32.21 -8.35 10.43
N ALA A 11 -31.63 -9.44 9.92
CA ALA A 11 -31.76 -10.77 10.51
C ALA A 11 -31.16 -10.81 11.92
N ASP A 12 -29.97 -10.24 12.12
CA ASP A 12 -29.32 -10.15 13.44
C ASP A 12 -30.15 -9.33 14.44
N ALA A 13 -30.87 -8.31 13.96
CA ALA A 13 -31.80 -7.50 14.75
C ALA A 13 -33.18 -8.13 14.93
N GLY A 14 -33.42 -9.34 14.41
CA GLY A 14 -34.71 -10.05 14.50
C GLY A 14 -35.81 -9.46 13.62
N ILE A 15 -35.47 -8.65 12.62
CA ILE A 15 -36.43 -8.04 11.69
C ILE A 15 -36.69 -9.01 10.53
N SER A 16 -37.96 -9.43 10.39
CA SER A 16 -38.38 -10.33 9.31
C SER A 16 -38.20 -9.67 7.93
N SER A 17 -37.78 -10.46 6.94
CA SER A 17 -37.66 -10.04 5.54
C SER A 17 -38.98 -9.58 4.92
N GLU A 18 -40.13 -10.00 5.48
CA GLU A 18 -41.45 -9.52 5.07
C GLU A 18 -41.72 -8.08 5.53
N SER A 19 -41.17 -7.69 6.68
CA SER A 19 -41.33 -6.37 7.27
C SER A 19 -40.32 -5.35 6.75
N PHE A 20 -39.12 -5.82 6.39
CA PHE A 20 -38.04 -4.98 5.89
C PHE A 20 -37.46 -5.57 4.61
N SER A 21 -37.66 -4.84 3.51
CA SER A 21 -36.90 -5.06 2.29
C SER A 21 -35.83 -3.98 2.17
N ALA A 22 -34.60 -4.39 1.92
CA ALA A 22 -33.50 -3.51 1.52
C ALA A 22 -33.70 -2.99 0.08
N SER A 23 -34.93 -2.54 -0.24
CA SER A 23 -35.41 -2.15 -1.55
C SER A 23 -34.58 -1.02 -2.16
N TYR A 24 -34.64 -0.90 -3.48
CA TYR A 24 -33.88 0.12 -4.21
C TYR A 24 -34.14 1.55 -3.71
N SER A 25 -35.40 1.90 -3.44
CA SER A 25 -35.80 3.22 -2.93
C SER A 25 -35.24 3.48 -1.52
N TRP A 26 -35.28 2.47 -0.64
CA TRP A 26 -34.68 2.54 0.69
C TRP A 26 -33.17 2.76 0.60
N ARG A 27 -32.47 1.95 -0.20
CA ARG A 27 -31.01 2.08 -0.41
C ARG A 27 -30.63 3.46 -0.93
N ARG A 28 -31.38 3.98 -1.91
CA ARG A 28 -31.15 5.33 -2.47
C ARG A 28 -31.34 6.42 -1.41
N ARG A 29 -32.41 6.35 -0.61
CA ARG A 29 -32.67 7.32 0.48
C ARG A 29 -31.62 7.24 1.59
N PHE A 30 -31.23 6.03 1.99
CA PHE A 30 -30.18 5.79 2.97
C PHE A 30 -28.86 6.43 2.52
N MET A 31 -28.42 6.13 1.29
CA MET A 31 -27.19 6.70 0.75
C MET A 31 -27.24 8.24 0.71
N ARG A 32 -28.38 8.82 0.27
CA ARG A 32 -28.56 10.27 0.25
C ARG A 32 -28.52 10.90 1.65
N ARG A 33 -29.20 10.29 2.64
CA ARG A 33 -29.24 10.78 4.03
C ARG A 33 -27.85 10.77 4.66
N HIS A 34 -27.07 9.73 4.42
CA HIS A 34 -25.74 9.55 4.98
C HIS A 34 -24.60 10.04 4.08
N LYS A 35 -24.92 10.80 3.02
CA LYS A 35 -23.94 11.39 2.08
C LYS A 35 -22.99 10.34 1.46
N LEU A 36 -23.48 9.12 1.28
CA LEU A 36 -22.75 8.05 0.59
C LEU A 36 -22.99 8.14 -0.91
N SER A 37 -21.95 7.97 -1.70
CA SER A 37 -22.02 7.94 -3.16
C SER A 37 -21.38 6.66 -3.68
N VAL A 38 -22.01 5.99 -4.63
CA VAL A 38 -21.35 4.91 -5.40
C VAL A 38 -20.24 5.57 -6.22
N ARG A 39 -18.99 5.34 -5.83
CA ARG A 39 -17.84 5.84 -6.58
C ARG A 39 -17.55 4.89 -7.74
N ALA A 40 -17.15 5.47 -8.88
CA ALA A 40 -16.62 4.69 -9.99
C ALA A 40 -15.42 3.87 -9.50
N ARG A 41 -15.29 2.65 -10.04
CA ARG A 41 -14.19 1.76 -9.71
C ARG A 41 -12.87 2.47 -10.00
N THR A 42 -12.08 2.75 -8.97
CA THR A 42 -10.71 3.24 -9.17
C THR A 42 -9.92 2.18 -9.93
N ARG A 43 -9.08 2.58 -10.88
CA ARG A 43 -8.21 1.66 -11.65
C ARG A 43 -7.27 0.82 -10.77
N GLN A 44 -7.12 1.17 -9.50
CA GLN A 44 -6.51 0.33 -8.48
C GLN A 44 -7.47 -0.81 -8.17
N GLY A 45 -7.28 -1.95 -8.83
CA GLY A 45 -7.96 -3.18 -8.47
C GLY A 45 -7.66 -3.50 -7.01
N GLN A 46 -8.67 -3.94 -6.27
CA GLN A 46 -8.46 -4.52 -4.96
C GLN A 46 -7.63 -5.80 -5.15
N THR A 47 -6.34 -5.73 -4.81
CA THR A 47 -5.47 -6.91 -4.79
C THR A 47 -6.09 -7.93 -3.86
N THR A 48 -6.25 -9.17 -4.32
CA THR A 48 -6.75 -10.23 -3.45
C THR A 48 -5.77 -10.44 -2.29
N PRO A 49 -6.24 -10.86 -1.10
CA PRO A 49 -5.35 -11.18 0.00
C PRO A 49 -4.24 -12.16 -0.39
N GLU A 50 -4.56 -13.11 -1.26
CA GLU A 50 -3.65 -14.12 -1.78
C GLU A 50 -2.57 -13.50 -2.67
N ASP A 51 -2.97 -12.65 -3.62
CA ASP A 51 -2.03 -11.94 -4.50
C ASP A 51 -1.09 -11.03 -3.70
N ALA A 52 -1.61 -10.39 -2.65
CA ALA A 52 -0.82 -9.54 -1.77
C ALA A 52 0.22 -10.34 -0.97
N VAL A 53 -0.15 -11.54 -0.49
CA VAL A 53 0.77 -12.45 0.21
C VAL A 53 1.84 -12.98 -0.75
N ALA A 54 1.47 -13.35 -1.97
CA ALA A 54 2.40 -13.80 -2.99
C ALA A 54 3.43 -12.71 -3.34
N ALA A 55 2.95 -11.49 -3.61
CA ALA A 55 3.80 -10.33 -3.89
C ALA A 55 4.76 -10.02 -2.73
N ARG A 56 4.26 -10.07 -1.49
CA ARG A 56 5.08 -9.85 -0.29
C ARG A 56 6.17 -10.91 -0.14
N THR A 57 5.84 -12.18 -0.41
CA THR A 57 6.78 -13.30 -0.28
C THR A 57 7.89 -13.19 -1.31
N LYS A 58 7.54 -12.90 -2.57
CA LYS A 58 8.50 -12.67 -3.65
C LYS A 58 9.45 -11.51 -3.33
N PHE A 59 8.90 -10.34 -2.98
CA PHE A 59 9.69 -9.15 -2.64
C PHE A 59 10.63 -9.41 -1.45
N ARG A 60 10.15 -10.09 -0.41
CA ARG A 60 10.98 -10.46 0.75
C ARG A 60 12.17 -11.33 0.35
N GLY A 61 11.98 -12.27 -0.57
CA GLY A 61 13.04 -13.13 -1.09
C GLY A 61 14.11 -12.33 -1.82
N GLU A 62 13.69 -11.48 -2.75
CA GLU A 62 14.59 -10.61 -3.54
C GLU A 62 15.41 -9.67 -2.64
N VAL A 63 14.77 -9.03 -1.66
CA VAL A 63 15.48 -8.14 -0.71
C VAL A 63 16.52 -8.90 0.11
N ARG A 64 16.21 -10.12 0.57
CA ARG A 64 17.15 -10.94 1.33
C ARG A 64 18.34 -11.38 0.49
N ALA A 65 18.11 -11.77 -0.76
CA ALA A 65 19.17 -12.13 -1.69
C ALA A 65 20.13 -10.95 -1.90
N ALA A 66 19.59 -9.75 -2.16
CA ALA A 66 20.38 -8.55 -2.33
C ALA A 66 21.21 -8.18 -1.08
N ILE A 67 20.64 -8.34 0.13
CA ILE A 67 21.35 -8.08 1.40
C ILE A 67 22.61 -8.94 1.51
N VAL A 68 22.50 -10.23 1.19
CA VAL A 68 23.63 -11.16 1.26
C VAL A 68 24.65 -10.87 0.16
N GLU A 69 24.18 -10.71 -1.08
CA GLU A 69 25.04 -10.48 -2.26
C GLU A 69 25.89 -9.21 -2.11
N HIS A 70 25.30 -8.12 -1.63
CA HIS A 70 25.96 -6.82 -1.53
C HIS A 70 26.47 -6.50 -0.13
N ASN A 71 26.44 -7.46 0.80
CA ASN A 71 26.86 -7.29 2.19
C ASN A 71 26.24 -6.03 2.84
N ILE A 72 24.94 -5.88 2.69
CA ILE A 72 24.22 -4.69 3.16
C ILE A 72 24.00 -4.81 4.67
N ILE A 73 24.58 -3.86 5.39
CA ILE A 73 24.53 -3.80 6.85
C ILE A 73 23.31 -3.06 7.38
N GLN A 74 22.72 -2.17 6.57
CA GLN A 74 21.61 -1.30 6.98
C GLN A 74 20.60 -1.15 5.85
N VAL A 75 19.32 -1.34 6.20
CA VAL A 75 18.17 -1.21 5.30
C VAL A 75 17.26 -0.14 5.87
N PHE A 76 17.03 0.92 5.11
CA PHE A 76 16.14 2.00 5.50
C PHE A 76 14.82 1.92 4.73
N ASN A 77 13.72 2.19 5.42
CA ASN A 77 12.41 2.34 4.81
C ASN A 77 12.26 3.78 4.28
N ALA A 78 12.11 3.95 2.97
CA ALA A 78 11.88 5.26 2.37
C ALA A 78 10.38 5.42 2.06
N ASP A 79 9.62 5.86 3.07
CA ASP A 79 8.18 6.10 2.95
C ASP A 79 7.88 7.41 2.19
N ARG A 80 7.93 7.30 0.87
CA ARG A 80 6.92 7.69 -0.12
C ARG A 80 6.04 8.94 0.11
N THR A 81 6.64 10.12 0.29
CA THR A 81 6.07 11.35 -0.31
C THR A 81 7.21 12.30 -0.64
N ASP A 82 7.35 12.70 -1.91
CA ASP A 82 8.17 13.89 -2.18
C ASP A 82 7.45 15.14 -1.65
N TRP A 83 8.15 16.26 -1.61
CA TRP A 83 7.56 17.51 -1.09
C TRP A 83 6.33 17.99 -1.89
N HIS A 84 6.11 17.43 -3.09
CA HIS A 84 4.97 17.71 -3.96
C HIS A 84 3.77 16.78 -3.76
N GLY A 85 3.83 15.82 -2.83
CA GLY A 85 2.73 14.88 -2.63
C GLY A 85 2.71 13.70 -3.60
N ASN A 86 3.74 13.54 -4.45
CA ASN A 86 3.76 12.47 -5.44
C ASN A 86 4.11 11.14 -4.79
N LYS A 87 3.24 10.14 -5.02
CA LYS A 87 3.43 8.77 -4.56
C LYS A 87 4.35 8.03 -5.52
N ARG A 88 5.63 7.91 -5.19
CA ARG A 88 6.59 7.06 -5.93
C ARG A 88 6.41 5.59 -5.56
N ALA A 89 6.97 4.63 -6.32
CA ALA A 89 7.01 3.25 -5.83
C ALA A 89 7.90 3.20 -4.56
N PRO A 90 7.61 2.35 -3.55
CA PRO A 90 8.52 2.16 -2.43
C PRO A 90 9.84 1.64 -2.98
N PHE A 91 10.95 2.23 -2.55
CA PHE A 91 12.27 1.72 -2.84
C PHE A 91 13.05 1.64 -1.54
N LEU A 92 13.86 0.59 -1.40
CA LEU A 92 14.75 0.43 -0.26
C LEU A 92 16.05 1.13 -0.58
N VAL A 93 16.55 1.91 0.38
CA VAL A 93 17.90 2.46 0.31
C VAL A 93 18.82 1.50 1.04
N LEU A 94 19.71 0.86 0.28
CA LEU A 94 20.70 -0.07 0.78
C LEU A 94 22.02 0.71 0.90
N LYS A 95 22.59 0.76 2.11
CA LYS A 95 23.88 1.41 2.35
C LYS A 95 24.93 0.34 2.58
N ALA A 96 25.91 0.28 1.68
CA ALA A 96 27.17 -0.40 1.93
C ALA A 96 28.09 0.52 2.76
N GLY A 97 29.07 -0.07 3.44
CA GLY A 97 30.14 0.69 4.11
C GLY A 97 30.95 1.52 3.11
N VAL A 98 31.78 2.43 3.63
CA VAL A 98 32.66 3.27 2.80
C VAL A 98 33.59 2.37 1.98
N SER A 99 33.69 2.63 0.68
CA SER A 99 34.60 1.85 -0.17
C SER A 99 36.04 2.16 0.20
N ARG A 100 36.89 1.14 0.27
CA ARG A 100 38.35 1.32 0.44
C ARG A 100 39.03 1.77 -0.86
N HIS A 101 38.31 1.70 -1.99
CA HIS A 101 38.83 2.09 -3.30
C HIS A 101 38.43 3.52 -3.64
N ARG A 102 39.43 4.38 -3.83
CA ARG A 102 39.24 5.83 -4.02
C ARG A 102 38.34 6.20 -5.21
N HIS A 103 38.54 5.54 -6.36
CA HIS A 103 37.73 5.82 -7.57
C HIS A 103 36.25 5.47 -7.38
N VAL A 104 35.95 4.38 -6.66
CA VAL A 104 34.57 3.98 -6.32
C VAL A 104 33.92 5.01 -5.40
N GLN A 105 34.70 5.58 -4.46
CA GLN A 105 34.21 6.60 -3.56
C GLN A 105 33.89 7.90 -4.30
N GLU A 106 34.78 8.35 -5.19
CA GLU A 106 34.59 9.52 -6.05
C GLU A 106 33.33 9.38 -6.94
N GLU A 107 33.11 8.20 -7.54
CA GLU A 107 31.92 7.92 -8.34
C GLU A 107 30.63 7.93 -7.48
N ASN A 108 30.66 7.28 -6.32
CA ASN A 108 29.53 7.22 -5.39
C ASN A 108 29.13 8.61 -4.90
N ASP A 109 30.10 9.48 -4.62
CA ASP A 109 29.84 10.86 -4.20
C ASP A 109 29.31 11.72 -5.35
N SER A 110 29.77 11.49 -6.60
CA SER A 110 29.25 12.19 -7.78
C SER A 110 27.77 11.89 -8.08
N LYS A 111 27.33 10.66 -7.79
CA LYS A 111 25.96 10.17 -8.04
C LYS A 111 25.01 10.37 -6.85
N ARG A 112 25.50 10.99 -5.77
CA ARG A 112 24.77 11.12 -4.51
C ARG A 112 23.79 12.31 -4.56
N HIS A 113 22.51 12.02 -4.74
CA HIS A 113 21.44 13.04 -4.82
C HIS A 113 20.56 13.12 -3.55
N GLY A 114 21.05 12.63 -2.41
CA GLY A 114 20.26 12.51 -1.17
C GLY A 114 20.73 13.43 -0.03
N PHE A 115 19.83 13.72 0.90
CA PHE A 115 20.12 14.45 2.13
C PHE A 115 20.66 13.49 3.21
N GLY A 116 21.90 13.69 3.64
CA GLY A 116 22.54 12.91 4.71
C GLY A 116 23.96 13.38 4.98
N VAL A 117 24.46 13.16 6.20
CA VAL A 117 25.78 13.61 6.65
C VAL A 117 26.89 12.96 5.79
N ARG A 118 27.86 13.77 5.36
CA ARG A 118 29.11 13.28 4.75
C ARG A 118 29.96 12.70 5.88
N LEU A 119 30.15 11.38 5.86
CA LEU A 119 31.16 10.71 6.68
C LEU A 119 32.50 10.84 5.99
#